data_AF-A0A6N9ZLM9-F1
#
_entry.id   AF-A0A6N9ZLM9-F1
#
_cell.length_a   1.000
_cell.length_b   1.000
_cell.length_c   1.000
_cell.angle_alpha   90.00
_cell.angle_beta   90.00
_cell.angle_gamma   90.00
#
_symmetry.space_group_name_H-M   'P 1'
#
loop_
_entity.id
_entity.type
_entity.pdbx_description
1 polymer ?
#
loop_
_entity_poly.entity_id
_entity_poly.type
_entity_poly.pdbx_seq_one_letter_code
_entity_poly.pdbx_strand_id
1 'polypeptide(L)'
;MAVRIFRALAVLAMMTALGGCIDHANDPVLLAVGVPVNPPVVAHGLCMTDGNAMYDEARKQYQLRAQLTGYAQADELEAETIARAAAHRQYVACLSGQGYRTLYAN
;
A
#
# COMPACT_ATOMS: atom_id res chain seq x y z
N MET A 1 -2.86 -11.63 -37.10
CA MET A 1 -2.59 -12.07 -35.71
C MET A 1 -1.38 -11.35 -35.12
N ALA A 2 -0.23 -11.28 -35.81
CA ALA A 2 0.97 -10.57 -35.35
C ALA A 2 0.72 -9.10 -34.92
N VAL A 3 -0.02 -8.31 -35.71
CA VAL A 3 -0.32 -6.89 -35.41
C VAL A 3 -1.05 -6.69 -34.07
N ARG A 4 -1.89 -7.64 -33.65
CA ARG A 4 -2.60 -7.58 -32.36
C ARG A 4 -1.67 -7.86 -31.19
N ILE A 5 -0.73 -8.79 -31.37
CA ILE A 5 0.28 -9.14 -30.36
C ILE A 5 1.24 -7.96 -30.16
N PHE A 6 1.72 -7.35 -31.25
CA PHE A 6 2.60 -6.18 -31.16
C PHE A 6 1.91 -4.98 -30.50
N ARG A 7 0.61 -4.77 -30.75
CA ARG A 7 -0.18 -3.74 -30.05
C ARG A 7 -0.32 -4.05 -28.56
N ALA A 8 -0.58 -5.30 -28.18
CA ALA A 8 -0.67 -5.69 -26.77
C ALA A 8 0.66 -5.47 -26.04
N LEU A 9 1.78 -5.85 -26.67
CA LEU A 9 3.12 -5.62 -26.12
C LEU A 9 3.47 -4.14 -26.00
N ALA A 10 3.08 -3.32 -26.97
CA ALA A 10 3.28 -1.87 -26.91
C ALA A 10 2.48 -1.22 -25.78
N VAL A 11 1.22 -1.63 -25.57
CA VAL A 11 0.40 -1.16 -24.45
C VAL A 11 1.00 -1.59 -23.11
N LEU A 12 1.49 -2.84 -23.01
CA LEU A 12 2.15 -3.33 -21.81
C LEU A 12 3.43 -2.54 -21.51
N ALA A 13 4.27 -2.29 -22.53
CA ALA A 13 5.49 -1.51 -22.40
C ALA A 13 5.22 -0.05 -22.00
N MET A 14 4.14 0.54 -22.52
CA MET A 14 3.72 1.90 -22.18
C MET A 14 3.21 1.98 -20.74
N MET A 15 2.44 0.98 -20.28
CA MET A 15 2.01 0.86 -18.89
C MET A 15 3.20 0.69 -17.93
N THR A 16 4.20 -0.13 -18.30
CA THR A 16 5.41 -0.30 -17.48
C THR A 16 6.29 0.94 -17.47
N ALA A 17 6.36 1.70 -18.58
CA ALA A 17 7.12 2.94 -18.64
C ALA A 17 6.46 4.06 -17.83
N LEU A 18 5.12 4.13 -17.82
CA LEU A 18 4.36 5.02 -16.95
C LEU A 18 4.49 4.60 -15.47
N GLY A 19 4.58 3.29 -15.21
CA GLY A 19 5.01 2.74 -13.92
C GLY A 19 6.49 2.99 -13.59
N GLY A 20 7.31 3.44 -14.53
CA GLY A 20 8.70 3.85 -14.25
C GLY A 20 8.79 5.16 -13.45
N CYS A 21 7.68 5.91 -13.39
CA CYS A 21 7.49 7.02 -12.44
C CYS A 21 6.80 6.53 -11.15
N ILE A 22 6.92 5.24 -10.80
CA ILE A 22 6.63 4.77 -9.45
C ILE A 22 7.57 5.55 -8.53
N ASP A 23 6.97 6.28 -7.61
CA ASP A 23 7.66 7.02 -6.57
C ASP A 23 8.43 6.03 -5.68
N HIS A 24 9.64 5.67 -6.12
CA HIS A 24 10.52 4.75 -5.41
C HIS A 24 10.97 5.31 -4.06
N ALA A 25 10.73 6.59 -3.76
CA ALA A 25 10.95 7.13 -2.41
C ALA A 25 9.96 6.52 -1.40
N ASN A 26 8.77 6.14 -1.86
CA ASN A 26 7.72 5.57 -1.01
C ASN A 26 7.65 4.03 -1.04
N ASP A 27 8.35 3.38 -1.97
CA ASP A 27 8.42 1.92 -2.03
C ASP A 27 9.53 1.37 -1.11
N PRO A 28 9.20 0.57 -0.08
CA PRO A 28 10.19 0.06 0.84
C PRO A 28 11.03 -1.05 0.20
N VAL A 29 12.32 -1.01 0.45
CA VAL A 29 13.20 -2.16 0.24
C VAL A 29 12.94 -3.17 1.36
N LEU A 30 12.57 -4.40 0.98
CA LEU A 30 12.30 -5.48 1.93
C LEU A 30 13.57 -6.27 2.21
N LEU A 31 14.21 -5.98 3.35
CA LEU A 31 15.39 -6.72 3.81
C LEU A 31 14.95 -7.97 4.56
N ALA A 32 15.32 -9.15 4.08
CA ALA A 32 15.11 -10.39 4.81
C ALA A 32 16.00 -10.44 6.07
N VAL A 33 15.38 -10.59 7.24
CA VAL A 33 16.10 -10.68 8.53
C VAL A 33 16.16 -12.11 9.06
N GLY A 34 15.38 -13.03 8.48
CA GLY A 34 15.37 -14.45 8.81
C GLY A 34 15.10 -15.31 7.57
N VAL A 35 14.35 -16.41 7.72
CA VAL A 35 13.84 -17.22 6.60
C VAL A 35 12.42 -16.73 6.28
N PRO A 36 12.22 -15.94 5.22
CA PRO A 36 10.91 -15.38 4.93
C PRO A 36 9.90 -16.46 4.57
N VAL A 37 8.66 -16.27 5.03
CA VAL A 37 7.57 -17.23 4.74
C VAL A 37 7.17 -17.18 3.27
N ASN A 38 7.28 -16.00 2.65
CA ASN A 38 6.93 -15.75 1.26
C ASN A 38 8.03 -14.96 0.54
N PRO A 39 8.17 -15.10 -0.78
CA PRO A 39 9.01 -14.22 -1.59
C PRO A 39 8.63 -12.75 -1.41
N PRO A 40 9.56 -11.78 -1.57
CA PRO A 40 9.34 -10.38 -1.23
C PRO A 40 8.12 -9.76 -1.93
N VAL A 41 7.93 -10.06 -3.22
CA VAL A 41 6.82 -9.54 -4.03
C VAL A 41 5.46 -10.05 -3.50
N VAL A 42 5.41 -11.31 -3.07
CA VAL A 42 4.19 -11.91 -2.51
C VAL A 42 3.90 -11.32 -1.13
N ALA A 43 4.91 -11.22 -0.28
CA ALA A 43 4.78 -10.61 1.04
C ALA A 43 4.33 -9.14 0.95
N HIS A 44 4.94 -8.35 0.04
CA HIS A 44 4.53 -6.98 -0.24
C HIS A 44 3.06 -6.90 -0.66
N GLY A 45 2.63 -7.73 -1.61
CA GLY A 45 1.24 -7.74 -2.09
C GLY A 45 0.23 -8.05 -0.99
N LEU A 46 0.47 -9.12 -0.22
CA LEU A 46 -0.39 -9.50 0.91
C LEU A 46 -0.46 -8.40 1.97
N CYS A 47 0.69 -7.86 2.37
CA CYS A 47 0.73 -6.83 3.41
C CYS A 47 0.15 -5.50 2.93
N MET A 48 0.27 -5.15 1.63
CA MET A 48 -0.43 -4.01 1.05
C MET A 48 -1.94 -4.19 1.10
N THR A 49 -2.46 -5.39 0.80
CA THR A 49 -3.90 -5.65 0.89
C THR A 49 -4.42 -5.50 2.32
N ASP A 50 -3.68 -5.99 3.32
CA ASP A 50 -4.03 -5.82 4.73
C ASP A 50 -3.97 -4.34 5.16
N GLY A 51 -2.94 -3.62 4.70
CA GLY A 51 -2.80 -2.18 4.92
C GLY A 51 -3.99 -1.39 4.37
N ASN A 52 -4.43 -1.70 3.14
CA ASN A 52 -5.58 -1.05 2.51
C ASN A 52 -6.90 -1.36 3.24
N ALA A 53 -7.10 -2.60 3.68
CA ALA A 53 -8.27 -2.94 4.49
C ALA A 53 -8.29 -2.14 5.81
N MET A 54 -7.12 -1.94 6.44
CA MET A 54 -7.00 -1.11 7.64
C MET A 54 -7.15 0.39 7.37
N TYR A 55 -6.72 0.88 6.21
CA TYR A 55 -6.98 2.25 5.78
C TYR A 55 -8.49 2.53 5.73
N ASP A 56 -9.23 1.68 5.03
CA ASP A 56 -10.68 1.83 4.84
C ASP A 56 -11.43 1.76 6.17
N GLU A 57 -11.07 0.78 7.02
CA GLU A 57 -11.70 0.64 8.34
C GLU A 57 -11.36 1.83 9.25
N ALA A 58 -10.11 2.29 9.29
CA ALA A 58 -9.73 3.45 10.09
C ALA A 58 -10.47 4.73 9.66
N ARG A 59 -10.62 4.94 8.35
CA ARG A 59 -11.37 6.08 7.80
C ARG A 59 -12.85 6.01 8.18
N LYS A 60 -13.46 4.82 8.06
CA LYS A 60 -14.84 4.57 8.49
C LYS A 60 -15.04 4.83 9.98
N GLN A 61 -14.12 4.36 10.82
CA GLN A 61 -14.17 4.58 12.26
C GLN A 61 -14.04 6.07 12.62
N TYR A 62 -13.20 6.83 11.91
CA TYR A 62 -13.11 8.28 12.09
C TYR A 62 -14.43 8.98 11.76
N GLN A 63 -15.05 8.65 10.63
CA GLN A 63 -16.35 9.22 10.23
C GLN A 63 -17.46 8.90 11.25
N LEU A 64 -17.51 7.66 11.74
CA LEU A 64 -18.49 7.26 12.77
C LEU A 64 -18.28 8.05 14.06
N ARG A 65 -17.03 8.26 14.50
CA ARG A 65 -16.73 9.08 15.69
C ARG A 65 -17.09 10.55 15.49
N ALA A 66 -16.87 11.12 14.31
CA ALA A 66 -17.25 12.49 14.00
C ALA A 66 -18.78 12.69 14.13
N GLN A 67 -19.57 11.73 13.62
CA GLN A 67 -21.03 11.74 13.76
C GLN A 67 -21.49 11.65 15.22
N LEU A 68 -20.83 10.82 16.04
CA LEU A 68 -21.18 10.66 17.46
C LEU A 68 -20.81 11.86 18.33
N THR A 69 -19.80 12.63 17.94
CA THR A 69 -19.29 13.79 18.69
C THR A 69 -19.97 15.10 18.31
N GLY A 70 -20.94 15.06 17.39
CA GLY A 70 -21.72 16.23 16.96
C GLY A 70 -20.99 17.12 15.95
N TYR A 71 -19.81 16.72 15.46
CA TYR A 71 -19.18 17.38 14.33
C TYR A 71 -19.93 17.00 13.05
N ALA A 72 -20.56 17.99 12.41
CA ALA A 72 -21.38 17.78 11.21
C ALA A 72 -20.59 17.24 10.01
N GLN A 73 -19.26 17.44 10.01
CA GLN A 73 -18.34 16.94 9.00
C GLN A 73 -17.06 16.47 9.68
N ALA A 74 -16.59 15.29 9.29
CA ALA A 74 -15.29 14.78 9.65
C ALA A 74 -14.23 15.61 8.91
N ASP A 75 -13.14 16.02 9.56
CA ASP A 75 -12.03 16.67 8.86
C ASP A 75 -11.39 15.65 7.91
N GLU A 76 -11.49 15.93 6.61
CA GLU A 76 -10.99 15.04 5.55
C GLU A 76 -9.47 14.85 5.64
N LEU A 77 -8.72 15.90 6.01
CA LEU A 77 -7.26 15.84 6.13
C LEU A 77 -6.86 15.00 7.34
N GLU A 78 -7.55 15.16 8.46
CA GLU A 78 -7.30 14.37 9.66
C GLU A 78 -7.69 12.90 9.45
N ALA A 79 -8.84 12.65 8.81
CA ALA A 79 -9.28 11.31 8.43
C ALA A 79 -8.24 10.59 7.56
N GLU A 80 -7.72 11.28 6.54
CA GLU A 80 -6.69 10.76 5.65
C GLU A 80 -5.39 10.44 6.41
N THR A 81 -4.97 11.35 7.29
CA THR A 81 -3.72 11.20 8.05
C THR A 81 -3.80 10.01 9.00
N ILE A 82 -4.92 9.86 9.71
CA ILE A 82 -5.16 8.73 10.63
C ILE A 82 -5.22 7.41 9.85
N ALA A 83 -5.96 7.38 8.74
CA ALA A 83 -6.11 6.19 7.93
C ALA A 83 -4.78 5.73 7.32
N ARG A 84 -3.98 6.64 6.77
CA ARG A 84 -2.62 6.33 6.27
C ARG A 84 -1.70 5.82 7.37
N ALA A 85 -1.73 6.44 8.55
CA ALA A 85 -0.91 6.00 9.67
C ALA A 85 -1.32 4.59 10.15
N ALA A 86 -2.61 4.27 10.17
CA ALA A 86 -3.11 2.94 10.51
C ALA A 86 -2.68 1.89 9.48
N ALA A 87 -2.88 2.19 8.19
CA ALA A 87 -2.46 1.35 7.07
C ALA A 87 -0.97 1.04 7.10
N HIS A 88 -0.14 2.06 7.30
CA HIS A 88 1.31 1.92 7.37
C HIS A 88 1.75 1.01 8.53
N ARG A 89 1.15 1.17 9.72
CA ARG A 89 1.45 0.30 10.87
C ARG A 89 1.07 -1.15 10.57
N GLN A 90 -0.11 -1.38 9.98
CA GLN A 90 -0.56 -2.72 9.61
C GLN A 90 0.38 -3.36 8.58
N TYR A 91 0.77 -2.60 7.56
CA TYR A 91 1.71 -3.02 6.53
C TYR A 91 3.06 -3.46 7.10
N VAL A 92 3.68 -2.61 7.94
CA VAL A 92 4.97 -2.91 8.58
C VAL A 92 4.86 -4.11 9.52
N ALA A 93 3.78 -4.20 10.31
CA ALA A 93 3.53 -5.33 11.18
C ALA A 93 3.41 -6.65 10.40
N CYS A 94 2.64 -6.66 9.31
CA CYS A 94 2.53 -7.82 8.44
C CYS A 94 3.88 -8.24 7.86
N LEU A 95 4.68 -7.29 7.33
CA LEU A 95 6.00 -7.61 6.79
C LEU A 95 6.97 -8.15 7.84
N SER A 96 6.92 -7.61 9.06
CA SER A 96 7.71 -8.12 10.17
C SER A 96 7.34 -9.58 10.49
N GLY A 97 6.05 -9.92 10.43
CA GLY A 97 5.57 -11.30 10.56
C GLY A 97 5.97 -12.21 9.40
N GLN A 98 6.17 -11.65 8.19
CA GLN A 98 6.69 -12.37 7.02
C GLN A 98 8.21 -12.58 7.05
N GLY A 99 8.92 -12.00 8.03
CA GLY A 99 10.38 -12.10 8.17
C GLY A 99 11.18 -10.99 7.48
N TYR A 100 10.53 -9.88 7.14
CA TYR A 100 11.14 -8.72 6.49
C TYR A 100 11.22 -7.50 7.41
N ARG A 101 12.27 -6.70 7.22
CA ARG A 101 12.37 -5.33 7.71
C ARG A 101 12.20 -4.36 6.54
N THR A 102 11.34 -3.37 6.70
CA THR A 102 11.19 -2.27 5.73
C THR A 102 12.34 -1.29 5.87
N LEU A 103 12.96 -0.94 4.75
CA LEU A 103 13.92 0.15 4.63
C LEU A 103 13.40 1.13 3.58
N TYR A 104 13.17 2.37 3.98
CA TYR A 104 12.75 3.43 3.07
C TYR A 104 14.00 4.18 2.61
N ALA A 105 14.04 4.53 1.32
CA ALA A 105 15.09 5.41 0.80
C ALA A 105 14.88 6.80 1.40
N ASN A 106 15.90 7.32 2.07
CA ASN A 106 15.93 8.71 2.55
C ASN A 106 16.41 9.65 1.45
#